data_AF-A0A1T4QSY0-F1
#
_entry.id   AF-A0A1T4QSY0-F1
#
_cell.length_a   1.000
_cell.length_b   1.000
_cell.length_c   1.000
_cell.angle_alpha   90.00
_cell.angle_beta   90.00
_cell.angle_gamma   90.00
#
_symmetry.space_group_name_H-M   'P 1'
#
loop_
_entity.id
_entity.type
_entity.pdbx_description
1 polymer ?
#
loop_
_entity_poly.entity_id
_entity_poly.type
_entity_poly.pdbx_seq_one_letter_code
_entity_poly.pdbx_strand_id
1 'polypeptide(L)' 'MTNPLDAAIDHINQRAAKIRQFLDGLDQGQPVEKVALQRAIHDCINVTASLESLKRVVARRDGRQG' A
#
# COMPACT_ATOMS: atom_id res chain seq x y z
N MET A 1 -20.40 -10.98 4.75
CA MET A 1 -19.02 -11.32 5.17
C MET A 1 -18.10 -10.87 4.06
N THR A 2 -17.22 -9.89 4.30
CA THR A 2 -16.29 -9.39 3.29
C THR A 2 -15.18 -10.43 3.05
N ASN A 3 -14.81 -10.65 1.79
CA ASN A 3 -13.71 -11.56 1.45
C ASN A 3 -12.41 -11.00 2.07
N PRO A 4 -11.59 -11.83 2.74
CA PRO A 4 -10.30 -11.39 3.28
C PRO A 4 -9.38 -10.71 2.25
N LEU A 5 -9.50 -11.08 0.97
CA LEU A 5 -8.77 -10.43 -0.11
C LEU A 5 -9.27 -9.00 -0.39
N ASP A 6 -10.57 -8.78 -0.36
CA ASP A 6 -11.16 -7.45 -0.56
C ASP A 6 -10.71 -6.50 0.58
N ALA A 7 -10.76 -6.98 1.82
CA ALA A 7 -10.26 -6.22 2.97
C ALA A 7 -8.75 -5.90 2.85
N ALA A 8 -7.94 -6.85 2.35
CA ALA A 8 -6.51 -6.61 2.11
C ALA A 8 -6.26 -5.57 1.01
N ILE A 9 -7.06 -5.60 -0.06
CA ILE A 9 -7.01 -4.61 -1.15
C ILE A 9 -7.41 -3.22 -0.63
N ASP A 10 -8.49 -3.13 0.15
CA ASP A 10 -8.93 -1.87 0.75
C ASP A 10 -7.85 -1.26 1.65
N HIS A 11 -7.17 -2.07 2.46
CA HIS A 11 -6.06 -1.60 3.29
C HIS A 11 -4.88 -1.07 2.47
N ILE A 12 -4.54 -1.69 1.33
CA ILE A 12 -3.51 -1.20 0.42
C ILE A 12 -3.92 0.13 -0.20
N ASN A 13 -5.17 0.23 -0.66
CA ASN A 13 -5.71 1.45 -1.26
C ASN A 13 -5.70 2.62 -0.27
N GLN A 14 -6.10 2.39 0.99
CA GLN A 14 -6.05 3.41 2.03
C GLN A 14 -4.62 3.90 2.30
N ARG A 15 -3.62 3.02 2.30
CA ARG A 15 -2.21 3.40 2.46
C ARG A 15 -1.70 4.18 1.24
N ALA A 16 -2.02 3.71 0.03
CA ALA A 16 -1.66 4.41 -1.20
C ALA A 16 -2.24 5.82 -1.26
N ALA A 17 -3.49 6.00 -0.83
CA ALA A 17 -4.13 7.32 -0.74
C ALA A 17 -3.41 8.26 0.22
N LYS A 18 -2.97 7.77 1.39
CA LYS A 18 -2.17 8.57 2.36
C LYS A 18 -0.82 8.98 1.79
N ILE A 19 -0.13 8.07 1.10
CA ILE A 19 1.13 8.38 0.41
C ILE A 19 0.89 9.47 -0.63
N ARG A 20 -0.16 9.33 -1.46
CA ARG A 20 -0.50 10.32 -2.48
C ARG A 20 -0.79 11.68 -1.87
N GLN A 21 -1.60 11.74 -0.82
CA GLN A 21 -1.91 12.99 -0.11
C GLN A 21 -0.64 13.66 0.45
N PHE A 22 0.29 12.89 1.01
CA PHE A 22 1.56 13.41 1.48
C PHE A 22 2.37 14.03 0.33
N LEU A 23 2.48 13.31 -0.80
CA LEU A 23 3.18 13.81 -1.99
C LEU A 23 2.53 15.06 -2.58
N ASP A 24 1.20 15.12 -2.65
CA ASP A 24 0.48 16.31 -3.13
C ASP A 24 0.75 17.53 -2.21
N GLY A 25 0.88 17.32 -0.90
CA GLY A 25 1.29 18.37 0.03
C GLY A 25 2.69 18.89 -0.27
N LEU A 26 3.64 18.01 -0.61
CA LEU A 26 5.00 18.40 -1.00
C LEU A 26 5.00 19.21 -2.31
N ASP A 27 4.24 18.78 -3.30
CA ASP A 27 4.12 19.46 -4.60
C ASP A 27 3.50 20.87 -4.43
N GLN A 28 2.65 21.07 -3.42
CA GLN A 28 2.07 22.36 -3.06
C GLN A 28 3.01 23.23 -2.20
N GLY A 29 4.23 22.77 -1.91
CA GLY A 29 5.21 23.52 -1.12
C GLY A 29 4.98 23.46 0.39
N GLN A 30 4.20 22.49 0.89
CA GLN A 30 4.06 22.30 2.33
C GLN A 30 5.40 21.88 2.95
N PRO A 31 5.72 22.38 4.16
CA PRO A 31 6.96 22.03 4.83
C PRO A 31 7.01 20.54 5.17
N VAL A 32 8.17 19.92 4.96
CA VAL A 32 8.37 18.49 5.22
C VAL A 32 8.65 18.26 6.70
N GLU A 33 7.66 17.76 7.42
CA GLU A 33 7.89 17.27 8.77
C GLU A 33 8.61 15.92 8.75
N LYS A 34 9.73 15.80 9.47
CA LYS A 34 10.55 14.58 9.54
C LYS A 34 9.73 13.34 9.92
N VAL A 35 8.79 13.49 10.85
CA VAL A 35 7.91 12.40 11.30
C VAL A 35 6.93 12.00 10.20
N ALA A 36 6.36 12.96 9.46
CA ALA A 36 5.47 12.69 8.34
C ALA A 36 6.20 11.97 7.21
N LEU A 37 7.42 12.39 6.88
CA LEU A 37 8.27 11.72 5.90
C LEU A 37 8.60 10.28 6.31
N GLN A 38 8.99 10.05 7.56
CA GLN A 38 9.26 8.70 8.07
C GLN A 38 8.02 7.80 7.98
N ARG A 39 6.82 8.32 8.29
CA ARG A 39 5.56 7.58 8.15
C ARG A 39 5.27 7.25 6.69
N ALA A 40 5.43 8.21 5.77
CA ALA A 40 5.22 7.99 4.34
C ALA A 40 6.15 6.90 3.79
N ILE A 41 7.43 6.91 4.19
CA ILE A 41 8.40 5.84 3.84
C ILE A 41 7.93 4.49 4.37
N HIS A 42 7.49 4.43 5.63
CA HIS A 42 6.97 3.21 6.24
C HIS A 42 5.73 2.68 5.49
N ASP A 43 4.82 3.56 5.09
CA ASP A 43 3.64 3.20 4.31
C ASP A 43 4.04 2.65 2.93
N CYS A 44 5.05 3.21 2.26
CA CYS A 44 5.57 2.69 0.99
C CYS A 44 6.13 1.26 1.13
N ILE A 45 6.93 1.00 2.18
CA ILE A 45 7.49 -0.33 2.47
C ILE A 45 6.36 -1.34 2.69
N ASN A 46 5.38 -0.93 3.50
CA ASN A 46 4.23 -1.75 3.82
C ASN A 46 3.38 -2.11 2.59
N VAL A 47 3.10 -1.15 1.71
CA VAL A 47 2.38 -1.40 0.45
C VAL A 47 3.14 -2.40 -0.42
N THR A 48 4.46 -2.23 -0.53
CA THR A 48 5.32 -3.14 -1.31
C THR A 48 5.23 -4.58 -0.81
N ALA A 49 5.40 -4.78 0.51
CA ALA A 49 5.32 -6.11 1.12
C ALA A 49 3.92 -6.75 0.97
N SER A 50 2.86 -5.95 1.06
CA SER A 50 1.49 -6.43 0.83
C SER A 50 1.27 -6.86 -0.64
N LEU A 51 1.76 -6.09 -1.61
CA LEU A 51 1.67 -6.43 -3.03
C LEU A 51 2.47 -7.69 -3.37
N GLU A 52 3.66 -7.88 -2.83
CA GLU A 52 4.42 -9.13 -2.99
C GLU A 52 3.68 -10.34 -2.42
N SER A 53 3.03 -10.18 -1.27
CA SER A 53 2.22 -11.23 -0.66
C SER A 53 1.04 -11.60 -1.55
N LEU A 54 0.35 -10.61 -2.14
CA LEU A 54 -0.72 -10.85 -3.10
C LEU A 54 -0.22 -11.55 -4.36
N LYS A 55 0.93 -11.14 -4.93
CA LYS A 55 1.54 -11.83 -6.07
C LYS A 55 1.79 -13.31 -5.78
N ARG A 56 2.28 -13.64 -4.58
CA ARG A 56 2.45 -15.05 -4.15
C ARG A 56 1.13 -15.81 -4.05
N VAL A 57 0.05 -15.16 -3.59
CA VAL A 57 -1.29 -15.78 -3.54
C VAL A 57 -1.81 -16.07 -4.94
N VAL A 58 -1.69 -15.11 -5.86
CA VAL A 58 -2.11 -15.27 -7.27
C VAL A 58 -1.32 -16.40 -7.93
N ALA A 59 0.02 -16.41 -7.80
CA ALA A 59 0.85 -17.48 -8.34
C ALA A 59 0.47 -18.88 -7.83
N ARG A 60 0.11 -19.00 -6.54
CA ARG A 60 -0.38 -20.28 -5.97
C ARG A 60 -1.75 -20.68 -6.47
N ARG A 61 -2.61 -19.72 -6.81
CA ARG A 61 -3.92 -19.98 -7.41
C ARG A 61 -3.75 -20.51 -8.83
N ASP A 62 -2.93 -19.84 -9.62
CA ASP A 62 -2.72 -20.17 -11.04
C ASP A 62 -1.95 -21.49 -11.19
N GLY A 63 -0.93 -21.72 -10.34
CA GLY A 63 -0.19 -22.99 -10.31
C GLY A 63 -0.97 -24.20 -9.76
N ARG A 64 -2.17 -24.01 -9.19
CA ARG A 64 -3.08 -25.10 -8.78
C ARG A 64 -4.10 -25.47 -9.85
N GLN A 65 -4.17 -24.72 -10.96
CA GLN A 65 -5.02 -25.04 -12.10
C GLN A 65 -4.28 -25.84 -13.20
N GLY A 66 -3.03 -26.24 -12.95
CA GLY A 66 -2.24 -27.13 -13.80
C GLY A 66 -2.17 -28.55 -13.24
#